data_AF-A0A182VSS5-F1
#
_entry.id   AF-A0A182VSS5-F1
#
_cell.length_a   1.000
_cell.length_b   1.000
_cell.length_c   1.000
_cell.angle_alpha   90.00
_cell.angle_beta   90.00
_cell.angle_gamma   90.00
#
_symmetry.space_group_name_H-M   'P 1'
#
loop_
_entity.id
_entity.type
_entity.pdbx_description
1 polymer ?
#
loop_
_entity_poly.entity_id
_entity_poly.type
_entity_poly.pdbx_seq_one_letter_code
_entity_poly.pdbx_strand_id
1 'polypeptide(L)'
;MNHGQKVRVLYKTILRLHRGLPEALQELGNTYVKDEFKRHKNCSSTESQKFMGEWAGYAINLAQQLGLRGKPGPVGMIGEDLTDNQLNHFRDEQIAQLYELLQEAKR
;
A
#
# COMPACT_ATOMS: atom_id res chain seq x y z
N MET A 1 8.40 22.21 7.18
CA MET A 1 7.26 21.31 7.47
C MET A 1 7.66 20.34 8.58
N ASN A 2 6.93 20.29 9.69
CA ASN A 2 7.22 19.41 10.83
C ASN A 2 6.80 17.94 10.56
N HIS A 3 7.22 17.01 11.41
CA HIS A 3 6.93 15.58 11.23
C HIS A 3 5.42 15.29 11.14
N GLY A 4 4.62 15.80 12.07
CA GLY A 4 3.16 15.59 12.06
C GLY A 4 2.44 16.17 10.84
N GLN A 5 2.99 17.20 10.20
CA GLN A 5 2.50 17.71 8.91
C GLN A 5 2.86 16.73 7.78
N LYS A 6 4.09 16.20 7.75
CA LYS A 6 4.52 15.16 6.77
C LYS A 6 3.62 13.92 6.84
N VAL A 7 3.37 13.41 8.04
CA VAL A 7 2.47 12.26 8.26
C VAL A 7 1.08 12.53 7.71
N ARG A 8 0.48 13.69 8.04
CA ARG A 8 -0.86 14.07 7.57
C ARG A 8 -0.96 14.26 6.07
N VAL A 9 0.08 14.82 5.45
CA VAL A 9 0.13 14.95 3.98
C VAL A 9 0.17 13.57 3.35
N LEU A 10 1.06 12.68 3.79
CA LEU A 10 1.18 11.34 3.24
C LEU A 10 -0.11 10.54 3.38
N TYR A 11 -0.69 10.52 4.58
CA TYR A 11 -1.97 9.86 4.85
C TYR A 11 -3.09 10.34 3.92
N LYS A 12 -3.26 11.67 3.77
CA LYS A 12 -4.28 12.24 2.88
C LYS A 12 -4.00 11.99 1.40
N THR A 13 -2.74 11.94 1.00
CA THR A 13 -2.33 11.62 -0.37
C THR A 13 -2.71 10.18 -0.72
N ILE A 14 -2.41 9.22 0.17
CA ILE A 14 -2.76 7.81 -0.05
C ILE A 14 -4.28 7.64 -0.19
N LEU A 15 -5.08 8.20 0.74
CA LEU A 15 -6.54 8.13 0.65
C LEU A 15 -7.12 8.81 -0.61
N ARG A 16 -6.40 9.77 -1.19
CA ARG A 16 -6.79 10.39 -2.46
C ARG A 16 -6.49 9.48 -3.63
N LEU A 17 -5.32 8.85 -3.64
CA LEU A 17 -4.92 7.87 -4.66
C LEU A 17 -5.85 6.66 -4.67
N HIS A 18 -6.27 6.19 -3.49
CA HIS A 18 -7.23 5.07 -3.36
C HIS A 18 -8.56 5.30 -4.07
N ARG A 19 -8.95 6.56 -4.34
CA ARG A 19 -10.17 6.87 -5.12
C ARG A 19 -10.07 6.47 -6.60
N GLY A 20 -8.87 6.15 -7.08
CA GLY A 20 -8.65 5.59 -8.41
C GLY A 20 -8.66 4.07 -8.45
N LEU A 21 -8.74 3.39 -7.29
CA LEU A 21 -8.80 1.94 -7.22
C LEU A 21 -10.23 1.44 -7.51
N PRO A 22 -10.39 0.19 -7.98
CA PRO A 22 -11.67 -0.52 -7.96
C PRO A 22 -12.29 -0.50 -6.55
N GLU A 23 -13.62 -0.45 -6.48
CA GLU A 23 -14.38 -0.23 -5.22
C GLU A 23 -13.96 -1.16 -4.08
N ALA A 24 -13.87 -2.47 -4.34
CA ALA A 24 -13.46 -3.45 -3.33
C ALA A 24 -12.02 -3.21 -2.82
N LEU A 25 -11.09 -2.87 -3.71
CA LEU A 25 -9.70 -2.58 -3.34
C LEU A 25 -9.59 -1.23 -2.60
N GLN A 26 -10.40 -0.25 -3.00
CA GLN A 26 -10.47 1.04 -2.32
C GLN A 26 -10.94 0.88 -0.87
N GLU A 27 -12.00 0.11 -0.64
CA GLU A 27 -12.55 -0.12 0.70
C GLU A 27 -11.55 -0.85 1.61
N LEU A 28 -11.00 -1.97 1.12
CA LEU A 28 -9.98 -2.75 1.81
C LEU A 28 -8.76 -1.89 2.14
N GLY A 29 -8.22 -1.19 1.15
CA GLY A 29 -7.05 -0.32 1.30
C GLY A 29 -7.30 0.83 2.27
N ASN A 30 -8.46 1.48 2.23
CA ASN A 30 -8.79 2.58 3.15
C ASN A 30 -8.83 2.13 4.60
N THR A 31 -9.38 0.95 4.87
CA THR A 31 -9.40 0.35 6.22
C THR A 31 -7.99 0.04 6.68
N TYR A 32 -7.20 -0.62 5.84
CA TYR A 32 -5.82 -0.99 6.16
C TYR A 32 -4.94 0.24 6.47
N VAL A 33 -5.00 1.29 5.64
CA VAL A 33 -4.24 2.54 5.85
C VAL A 33 -4.59 3.20 7.17
N LYS A 34 -5.88 3.26 7.52
CA LYS A 34 -6.33 3.85 8.79
C LYS A 34 -5.75 3.10 9.98
N ASP A 35 -5.79 1.78 9.93
CA ASP A 35 -5.30 0.94 11.02
C ASP A 35 -3.78 1.02 11.16
N GLU A 36 -3.04 0.98 10.06
CA GLU A 36 -1.59 1.04 10.08
C GLU A 36 -1.06 2.37 10.61
N PHE A 37 -1.60 3.51 10.15
CA PHE A 37 -1.23 4.82 10.68
C PHE A 37 -1.62 4.98 12.16
N LYS A 38 -2.71 4.34 12.59
CA LYS A 38 -3.12 4.35 14.01
C LYS A 38 -2.15 3.52 14.86
N ARG A 39 -1.77 2.33 14.40
CA ARG A 39 -0.79 1.43 15.07
C ARG A 39 0.57 2.11 15.22
N HIS A 40 0.99 2.89 14.23
CA HIS A 40 2.28 3.58 14.23
C HIS A 40 2.30 4.95 14.91
N LYS A 41 1.22 5.37 15.57
CA LYS A 41 1.13 6.70 16.20
C LYS A 41 2.17 6.92 17.32
N ASN A 42 2.53 5.86 18.04
CA ASN A 42 3.41 5.91 19.22
C ASN A 42 4.73 5.12 19.01
N CYS A 43 5.10 4.84 17.76
CA CYS A 43 6.36 4.14 17.46
C CYS A 43 7.59 5.01 17.74
N SER A 44 8.75 4.38 17.81
CA SER A 44 10.02 5.10 17.99
C SER A 44 10.34 5.99 16.77
N SER A 45 11.25 6.95 16.94
CA SER A 45 11.69 7.83 15.85
C SER A 45 12.23 7.04 14.65
N THR A 46 13.00 5.98 14.90
CA THR A 46 13.59 5.14 13.86
C THR A 46 12.53 4.35 13.10
N GLU A 47 11.57 3.74 13.80
CA GLU A 47 10.45 3.03 13.18
C GLU A 47 9.57 3.99 12.38
N SER A 48 9.30 5.19 12.91
CA SER A 48 8.54 6.22 12.22
C SER A 48 9.22 6.68 10.92
N GLN A 49 10.55 6.82 10.93
CA GLN A 49 11.31 7.15 9.73
C GLN A 49 11.19 6.05 8.67
N LYS A 50 11.37 4.77 9.06
CA LYS A 50 11.22 3.63 8.15
C LYS A 50 9.80 3.55 7.61
N PHE A 51 8.80 3.61 8.48
CA PHE A 51 7.38 3.62 8.12
C PHE A 51 7.07 4.71 7.11
N MET A 52 7.47 5.95 7.38
CA MET A 52 7.25 7.07 6.46
C MET A 52 7.93 6.88 5.10
N GLY A 53 9.10 6.22 5.06
CA GLY A 53 9.81 5.87 3.83
C GLY A 53 9.03 4.86 2.98
N GLU A 54 8.69 3.71 3.57
CA GLU A 54 7.94 2.65 2.89
C GLU A 54 6.58 3.13 2.38
N TRP A 55 5.84 3.87 3.21
CA TRP A 55 4.53 4.39 2.85
C TRP A 55 4.59 5.51 1.80
N ALA A 56 5.67 6.29 1.75
CA ALA A 56 5.92 7.22 0.66
C ALA A 56 6.23 6.47 -0.64
N GLY A 57 7.00 5.38 -0.58
CA GLY A 57 7.26 4.48 -1.72
C GLY A 57 5.96 3.90 -2.28
N TYR A 58 5.10 3.36 -1.41
CA TYR A 58 3.77 2.88 -1.78
C TYR A 58 2.92 3.96 -2.49
N ALA A 59 2.87 5.18 -1.93
CA ALA A 59 2.13 6.28 -2.54
C ALA A 59 2.69 6.69 -3.91
N ILE A 60 4.02 6.65 -4.09
CA ILE A 60 4.66 6.92 -5.39
C ILE A 60 4.29 5.85 -6.41
N ASN A 61 4.37 4.57 -6.03
CA ASN A 61 4.02 3.44 -6.90
C ASN A 61 2.54 3.53 -7.34
N LEU A 62 1.61 3.75 -6.40
CA LEU A 62 0.20 3.98 -6.73
C LEU A 62 0.00 5.19 -7.65
N ALA A 63 0.71 6.29 -7.42
CA ALA A 63 0.59 7.48 -8.26
C ALA A 63 1.11 7.27 -9.69
N GLN A 64 2.10 6.40 -9.89
CA GLN A 64 2.59 6.01 -11.21
C GLN A 64 1.53 5.20 -11.97
N GLN A 65 0.81 4.31 -11.28
CA GLN A 65 -0.21 3.45 -11.89
C GLN A 65 -1.55 4.16 -12.13
N LEU A 66 -2.00 4.98 -11.18
CA LEU A 66 -3.33 5.62 -11.18
C LEU A 66 -3.32 7.10 -11.62
N GLY A 67 -2.13 7.66 -11.81
CA GLY A 67 -1.91 9.09 -11.96
C GLY A 67 -2.13 9.88 -10.65
N LEU A 68 -1.57 11.09 -10.60
CA LEU A 68 -1.55 11.95 -9.41
C LEU A 68 -2.94 12.33 -8.85
N ARG A 69 -4.00 12.18 -9.65
CA ARG A 69 -5.38 12.50 -9.25
C ARG A 69 -6.21 11.26 -8.91
N GLY A 70 -5.64 10.05 -8.99
CA GLY A 70 -6.39 8.80 -8.87
C GLY A 70 -7.51 8.72 -9.91
N LYS A 71 -7.26 9.22 -11.13
CA LYS A 71 -8.29 9.25 -12.17
C LYS A 71 -8.22 7.93 -12.95
N PRO A 72 -9.38 7.31 -13.23
CA PRO A 72 -9.41 6.10 -14.03
C PRO A 72 -9.09 6.47 -15.47
N GLY A 73 -7.82 6.33 -15.87
CA GLY A 73 -7.56 5.77 -17.20
C GLY A 73 -8.13 4.35 -17.26
N PRO A 74 -8.10 3.65 -18.41
CA PRO A 74 -8.37 2.21 -18.39
C PRO A 74 -7.48 1.60 -17.30
N VAL A 75 -8.09 1.14 -16.21
CA VAL A 75 -7.37 0.60 -15.06
C VAL A 75 -6.73 -0.68 -15.58
N GLY A 76 -5.45 -0.59 -15.94
CA GLY A 76 -4.63 -1.75 -16.25
C GLY A 76 -4.44 -2.60 -14.99
N MET A 77 -3.56 -3.60 -15.06
CA MET A 77 -3.17 -4.31 -13.84
C MET A 77 -2.63 -3.31 -12.81
N ILE A 78 -3.23 -3.31 -11.63
CA ILE A 78 -2.77 -2.57 -10.46
C ILE A 78 -1.94 -3.51 -9.61
N GLY A 79 -0.80 -3.02 -9.15
CA GLY A 79 0.22 -3.79 -8.45
C GLY A 79 1.43 -4.11 -9.32
N GLU A 80 2.39 -4.78 -8.71
CA GLU A 80 3.61 -5.27 -9.34
C GLU A 80 3.81 -6.73 -8.94
N ASP A 81 4.44 -7.50 -9.82
CA ASP A 81 4.75 -8.89 -9.53
C ASP A 81 5.80 -8.97 -8.41
N LEU A 82 5.63 -9.95 -7.52
CA LEU A 82 6.64 -10.24 -6.51
C LEU A 82 7.89 -10.79 -7.18
N THR A 83 9.03 -10.15 -6.92
CA THR A 83 10.34 -10.65 -7.35
C THR A 83 10.76 -11.89 -6.55
N ASP A 84 11.62 -12.72 -7.11
CA ASP A 84 12.18 -13.90 -6.42
C ASP A 84 12.83 -13.51 -5.08
N ASN A 85 13.51 -12.36 -5.05
CA ASN A 85 14.09 -11.85 -3.81
C ASN A 85 13.03 -11.52 -2.76
N GLN A 86 11.89 -10.93 -3.15
CA GLN A 86 10.80 -10.67 -2.21
C GLN A 86 10.19 -11.98 -1.71
N LEU A 87 9.99 -12.97 -2.59
CA LEU A 87 9.49 -14.29 -2.23
C LEU A 87 10.40 -15.00 -1.22
N ASN A 88 11.71 -14.86 -1.35
CA ASN A 88 12.70 -15.43 -0.42
C ASN A 88 12.62 -14.86 1.01
N HIS A 89 11.92 -13.73 1.23
CA HIS A 89 11.70 -13.18 2.57
C HIS A 89 10.48 -13.80 3.28
N PHE A 90 9.66 -14.56 2.57
CA PHE A 90 8.50 -15.23 3.14
C PHE A 90 8.89 -16.59 3.74
N ARG A 91 8.20 -17.00 4.81
CA ARG A 91 8.26 -18.37 5.31
C ARG A 91 7.49 -19.30 4.37
N ASP A 92 7.84 -20.58 4.35
CA ASP A 92 7.20 -21.61 3.51
C ASP A 92 5.66 -21.60 3.64
N GLU A 93 5.14 -21.46 4.87
CA GLU A 93 3.70 -21.37 5.14
C GLU A 93 3.05 -20.14 4.49
N GLN A 94 3.76 -19.00 4.45
CA GLN A 94 3.25 -17.78 3.83
C GLN A 94 3.29 -17.89 2.31
N ILE A 95 4.28 -18.60 1.75
CA ILE A 95 4.34 -18.90 0.32
C ILE A 95 3.17 -19.81 -0.07
N ALA A 96 2.87 -20.83 0.73
CA ALA A 96 1.70 -21.69 0.52
C ALA A 96 0.39 -20.89 0.54
N GLN A 97 0.20 -20.00 1.51
CA GLN A 97 -0.98 -19.11 1.58
C GLN A 97 -1.09 -18.17 0.37
N LEU A 98 0.03 -17.60 -0.09
CA LEU A 98 0.04 -16.76 -1.29
C LEU A 98 -0.36 -17.57 -2.53
N TYR A 99 0.09 -18.82 -2.63
CA TYR A 99 -0.28 -19.72 -3.71
C TYR A 99 -1.77 -20.08 -3.68
N GLU A 100 -2.32 -20.40 -2.51
CA GLU A 100 -3.76 -20.65 -2.34
C GLU A 100 -4.59 -19.43 -2.75
N LEU A 101 -4.18 -18.23 -2.32
CA LEU A 101 -4.83 -16.98 -2.70
C LEU A 101 -4.81 -16.77 -4.22
N LEU A 102 -3.69 -17.09 -4.89
CA LEU A 102 -3.58 -17.01 -6.35
C LEU A 102 -4.54 -17.98 -7.05
N GLN A 103 -4.70 -19.20 -6.55
CA GLN A 103 -5.63 -20.18 -7.13
C GLN A 103 -7.08 -19.71 -7.00
N GLU A 104 -7.47 -19.20 -5.84
CA GLU A 104 -8.82 -18.68 -5.62
C GLU A 104 -9.11 -17.43 -6.46
N ALA A 105 -8.13 -16.55 -6.67
CA ALA A 105 -8.30 -15.37 -7.52
C ALA A 105 -8.41 -15.68 -9.03
N LYS A 106 -7.92 -16.84 -9.47
CA LYS A 106 -7.99 -17.31 -10.88
C LYS A 106 -9.25 -18.10 -11.20
N ARG A 107 -9.98 -18.50 -10.17
CA ARG A 107 -11.20 -19.31 -10.27
C ARG A 107 -12.40 -18.47 -10.68
#